data_AF-A0A949EWD5-F1
#
_entry.id   AF-A0A949EWD5-F1
#
_cell.length_a   1.000
_cell.length_b   1.000
_cell.length_c   1.000
_cell.angle_alpha   90.00
_cell.angle_beta   90.00
_cell.angle_gamma   90.00
#
_symmetry.space_group_name_H-M   'P 1'
#
loop_
_entity.id
_entity.type
_entity.pdbx_description
1 polymer ?
#
loop_
_entity_poly.entity_id
_entity_poly.type
_entity_poly.pdbx_seq_one_letter_code
_entity_poly.pdbx_strand_id
1 'polypeptide(L)' 'MISHSPVYVEPLDDYRLLLRFDNKEERIFDVKPYLEDNYFSSLKSK' A
#
# COMPACT_ATOMS: atom_id res chain seq x y z
N MET A 1 -14.28 6.36 18.05
CA MET A 1 -13.28 5.57 17.30
C MET A 1 -12.33 6.57 16.68
N ILE A 2 -11.04 6.52 17.01
CA ILE A 2 -10.05 7.43 16.43
C ILE A 2 -9.57 6.78 15.14
N SER A 3 -9.71 7.48 14.02
CA SER A 3 -9.14 7.04 12.74
C SER A 3 -7.73 7.61 12.62
N HIS A 4 -6.76 6.74 12.39
CA HIS A 4 -5.37 7.12 12.19
C HIS A 4 -5.05 7.20 10.70
N SER A 5 -4.23 8.17 10.30
CA SER A 5 -3.87 8.37 8.89
C SER A 5 -2.45 7.87 8.61
N PRO A 6 -2.18 7.28 7.43
CA PRO A 6 -0.81 6.97 7.02
C PRO A 6 -0.04 8.29 6.77
N VAL A 7 1.15 8.39 7.35
CA VAL A 7 2.03 9.57 7.25
C VAL A 7 3.33 9.29 6.51
N TYR A 8 3.64 8.01 6.28
CA TYR A 8 4.80 7.57 5.53
C TYR A 8 4.48 6.30 4.73
N VAL A 9 5.09 6.20 3.55
CA VAL A 9 4.94 5.09 2.61
C VAL A 9 6.32 4.66 2.12
N GLU A 10 6.56 3.36 2.10
CA GLU A 10 7.73 2.76 1.45
C GLU A 10 7.29 1.61 0.54
N PRO A 11 7.68 1.62 -0.74
CA PRO A 11 7.42 0.49 -1.63
C PRO A 11 8.32 -0.68 -1.27
N LEU A 12 7.72 -1.88 -1.20
CA LEU A 12 8.42 -3.15 -1.00
C LEU A 12 8.26 -4.03 -2.24
N ASP A 13 9.07 -5.08 -2.31
CA ASP A 13 8.97 -6.11 -3.35
C ASP A 13 7.61 -6.83 -3.34
N ASP A 14 7.27 -7.41 -4.50
CA ASP A 14 6.02 -8.17 -4.73
C ASP A 14 4.76 -7.30 -4.57
N TYR A 15 4.82 -6.04 -5.01
CA TYR A 15 3.70 -5.11 -4.98
C TYR A 15 3.10 -4.95 -3.57
N ARG A 16 3.97 -4.76 -2.58
CA ARG A 16 3.58 -4.49 -1.20
C ARG A 16 4.02 -3.09 -0.79
N LEU A 17 3.29 -2.48 0.13
CA LEU A 17 3.61 -1.19 0.70
C LEU A 17 3.77 -1.33 2.21
N LEU A 18 4.84 -0.75 2.76
CA LEU A 18 4.92 -0.48 4.18
C LEU A 18 4.27 0.88 4.46
N LEU A 19 3.25 0.89 5.30
CA LEU A 19 2.57 2.10 5.76
C LEU A 19 2.96 2.35 7.21
N ARG A 20 3.37 3.57 7.55
CA ARG A 20 3.47 4.02 8.94
C ARG A 20 2.41 5.09 9.21
N PHE A 21 1.66 4.91 10.28
CA PHE A 21 0.56 5.77 10.71
C PHE A 21 1.03 6.83 11.72
N ASP A 22 0.22 7.87 11.90
CA ASP A 22 0.47 8.97 12.86
C ASP A 22 0.65 8.49 14.31
N ASN A 23 0.06 7.35 14.67
CA ASN A 23 0.19 6.67 15.96
C ASN A 23 1.44 5.78 16.06
N LYS A 24 2.32 5.80 15.06
CA LYS A 24 3.53 4.96 14.92
C LYS A 24 3.26 3.49 14.63
N GLU A 25 2.02 3.10 14.36
CA GLU A 25 1.69 1.76 13.90
C GLU A 25 2.24 1.55 12.49
N GLU A 26 2.75 0.34 12.22
CA GLU A 26 3.22 -0.07 10.90
C GLU A 26 2.38 -1.23 10.37
N ARG A 27 1.99 -1.15 9.09
CA ARG A 27 1.20 -2.19 8.42
C ARG A 27 1.76 -2.47 7.03
N ILE A 28 1.72 -3.73 6.63
CA ILE A 28 1.99 -4.14 5.25
C ILE A 28 0.65 -4.19 4.51
N PHE A 29 0.60 -3.52 3.36
CA PHE A 29 -0.56 -3.50 2.48
C PHE A 29 -0.21 -4.14 1.15
N ASP A 30 -0.94 -5.18 0.78
CA ASP A 30 -0.78 -5.89 -0.50
C ASP A 30 -1.62 -5.20 -1.57
N VAL A 31 -0.98 -4.66 -2.61
CA VAL A 31 -1.70 -3.97 -3.69
C VAL A 31 -2.07 -4.88 -4.86
N LYS A 32 -1.67 -6.16 -4.86
CA LYS A 32 -1.96 -7.11 -5.95
C LYS A 32 -3.44 -7.20 -6.33
N PRO A 33 -4.41 -7.19 -5.38
CA PRO A 33 -5.83 -7.21 -5.74
C PRO A 33 -6.26 -6.04 -6.63
N TYR A 34 -5.60 -4.89 -6.51
CA TYR A 34 -5.90 -3.73 -7.36
C TYR A 34 -5.28 -3.84 -8.74
N LEU A 35 -4.18 -4.57 -8.89
CA LEU A 35 -3.53 -4.78 -10.19
C LEU A 35 -4.32 -5.72 -11.11
N GLU A 36 -5.30 -6.44 -10.57
CA GLU A 36 -6.28 -7.20 -11.36
C GLU A 36 -7.35 -6.29 -11.98
N ASP A 37 -7.55 -5.09 -11.43
CA ASP A 37 -8.40 -4.07 -12.05
C ASP A 37 -7.73 -3.52 -13.32
N ASN A 38 -8.51 -3.40 -14.40
CA ASN A 38 -8.07 -2.80 -15.66
C ASN A 38 -7.46 -1.42 -15.45
N TYR A 39 -7.92 -0.65 -14.46
CA TYR A 39 -7.42 0.70 -14.19
C TYR A 39 -5.95 0.71 -13.73
N PHE A 40 -5.56 -0.20 -12.82
CA PHE A 40 -4.21 -0.26 -12.28
C PHE A 40 -3.33 -1.33 -12.94
N SER A 41 -3.87 -2.08 -13.90
CA SER A 41 -3.12 -3.09 -14.67
C SER A 41 -1.83 -2.55 -15.31
N SER A 42 -1.78 -1.26 -15.65
CA SER A 42 -0.59 -0.59 -16.22
C SER A 42 0.59 -0.46 -15.24
N LEU A 43 0.35 -0.62 -13.94
CA LEU A 43 1.39 -0.60 -12.91
C LEU A 43 2.09 -1.95 -12.75
N LYS A 44 1.53 -3.04 -13.32
CA LYS A 44 2.29 -4.27 -13.48
C LYS A 44 3.43 -3.97 -14.43
N SER A 45 4.68 -4.07 -13.96
CA SER A 45 5.84 -3.88 -14.82
C SER A 45 5.68 -4.73 -16.07
N LYS A 46 6.02 -4.14 -17.22
CA LYS A 46 6.30 -4.87 -18.45
C LYS A 46 7.42 -5.89 -18.23
#